data_AF-A0A1L7D489-F1
#
_entry.id   AF-A0A1L7D489-F1
#
_cell.length_a   1.000
_cell.length_b   1.000
_cell.length_c   1.000
_cell.angle_alpha   90.00
_cell.angle_beta   90.00
_cell.angle_gamma   90.00
#
_symmetry.space_group_name_H-M   'P 1'
#
loop_
_entity.id
_entity.type
_entity.pdbx_description
1 polymer ?
#
loop_
_entity_poly.entity_id
_entity_poly.type
_entity_poly.pdbx_seq_one_letter_code
_entity_poly.pdbx_strand_id
1 'polypeptide(L)'
;MNNSRRISAVLAASALTLAGTAGSTAGAATPDFAQLSSTSSIPQISLPDQALDLVDAAGIELPAFVWQSSNKLEQGLRGATESHLEKQGHTKDARAYDFARDWAGQAARGEVKFYGRAGDGTNHLENGSGNVYRFKRTSAVRRLAWLQRDVPVQTSPVSKGYGVATSTDGDYIYVVEYFLDK
;
A
#
# COMPACT_ATOMS: atom_id res chain seq x y z
N MET A 1 -24.99 -26.93 55.34
CA MET A 1 -23.84 -26.14 54.84
C MET A 1 -24.26 -25.57 53.49
N ASN A 2 -24.89 -24.39 53.47
CA ASN A 2 -24.29 -23.06 53.19
C ASN A 2 -23.50 -23.04 51.86
N ASN A 3 -23.74 -22.17 50.87
CA ASN A 3 -24.33 -20.82 50.91
C ASN A 3 -25.02 -20.44 49.60
N SER A 4 -26.11 -19.68 49.74
CA SER A 4 -26.84 -18.95 48.70
C SER A 4 -26.13 -17.66 48.24
N ARG A 5 -26.57 -17.11 47.08
CA ARG A 5 -26.92 -15.68 46.77
C ARG A 5 -26.70 -15.42 45.27
N ARG A 6 -27.69 -15.10 44.43
CA ARG A 6 -28.61 -13.93 44.29
C ARG A 6 -28.09 -12.84 43.32
N ILE A 7 -28.83 -12.68 42.20
CA ILE A 7 -29.41 -11.47 41.55
C ILE A 7 -28.50 -10.23 41.29
N SER A 8 -28.48 -9.75 40.03
CA SER A 8 -28.95 -8.40 39.60
C SER A 8 -28.21 -7.83 38.39
N ALA A 9 -28.99 -7.45 37.37
CA ALA A 9 -28.60 -6.56 36.28
C ALA A 9 -28.62 -5.10 36.76
N VAL A 10 -27.66 -4.28 36.31
CA VAL A 10 -27.72 -2.82 36.44
C VAL A 10 -27.17 -2.17 35.17
N LEU A 11 -28.06 -1.50 34.43
CA LEU A 11 -27.76 -0.44 33.47
C LEU A 11 -27.25 0.78 34.24
N ALA A 12 -26.09 1.32 33.86
CA ALA A 12 -25.61 2.60 34.38
C ALA A 12 -25.50 3.61 33.23
N ALA A 13 -26.56 4.42 33.09
CA ALA A 13 -26.53 5.65 32.32
C ALA A 13 -25.69 6.68 33.07
N SER A 14 -24.66 7.23 32.42
CA SER A 14 -23.87 8.34 32.96
C SER A 14 -24.43 9.64 32.42
N ALA A 15 -25.22 10.34 33.24
CA ALA A 15 -25.65 11.71 32.99
C ALA A 15 -24.49 12.66 33.34
N LEU A 16 -23.96 13.38 32.35
CA LEU A 16 -22.96 14.42 32.56
C LEU A 16 -23.69 15.75 32.83
N THR A 17 -23.84 16.10 34.10
CA THR A 17 -24.34 17.41 34.54
C THR A 17 -23.28 18.49 34.29
N LEU A 18 -23.63 19.46 33.43
CA LEU A 18 -22.82 20.66 33.18
C LEU A 18 -23.37 21.81 34.06
N ALA A 19 -22.69 22.13 35.15
CA ALA A 19 -22.94 23.33 35.94
C ALA A 19 -21.62 23.94 36.39
N GLY A 20 -21.37 25.20 36.04
CA GLY A 20 -20.19 25.93 36.47
C GLY A 20 -19.79 27.03 35.49
N THR A 21 -20.58 28.09 35.45
CA THR A 21 -20.23 29.38 34.81
C THR A 21 -19.07 30.04 35.56
N ALA A 22 -17.94 30.25 34.88
CA ALA A 22 -16.98 31.29 35.20
C ALA A 22 -16.58 31.98 33.89
N GLY A 23 -16.83 33.29 33.83
CA GLY A 23 -16.70 34.10 32.63
C GLY A 23 -15.29 34.11 32.07
N SER A 24 -15.21 33.90 30.76
CA SER A 24 -14.14 34.44 29.92
C SER A 24 -14.85 35.02 28.71
N THR A 25 -14.73 36.33 28.51
CA THR A 25 -15.17 37.01 27.30
C THR A 25 -14.38 36.44 26.13
N ALA A 26 -14.89 35.37 25.52
CA ALA A 26 -14.40 34.88 24.23
C ALA A 26 -14.86 35.90 23.18
N GLY A 27 -13.98 36.86 22.88
CA GLY A 27 -14.06 37.55 21.59
C GLY A 27 -14.07 36.47 20.52
N ALA A 28 -15.14 36.41 19.75
CA ALA A 28 -15.24 35.52 18.60
C ALA A 28 -14.14 35.92 17.61
N ALA A 29 -12.99 35.28 17.70
CA ALA A 29 -12.01 35.29 16.63
C ALA A 29 -12.66 34.51 15.48
N THR A 30 -13.19 35.25 14.51
CA THR A 30 -13.46 34.70 13.17
C THR A 30 -12.19 33.99 12.71
N PRO A 31 -12.26 32.71 12.32
CA PRO A 31 -11.09 32.02 11.80
C PRO A 31 -10.58 32.80 10.58
N ASP A 32 -9.35 33.31 10.67
CA ASP A 32 -8.70 33.98 9.55
C ASP A 32 -8.25 32.92 8.55
N PHE A 33 -9.09 32.68 7.52
CA PHE A 33 -8.81 31.73 6.45
C PHE A 33 -7.55 32.09 5.65
N ALA A 34 -6.98 33.30 5.81
CA ALA A 34 -5.75 33.71 5.13
C ALA A 34 -4.51 32.96 5.67
N GLN A 35 -4.54 32.44 6.90
CA GLN A 35 -3.42 31.67 7.49
C GLN A 35 -3.33 30.22 7.01
N LEU A 36 -4.38 29.67 6.40
CA LEU A 36 -4.37 28.30 5.86
C LEU A 36 -3.60 28.19 4.52
N SER A 37 -3.29 29.32 3.90
CA SER A 37 -2.54 29.37 2.62
C SER A 37 -1.05 28.98 2.76
N SER A 38 -0.55 28.77 3.98
CA SER A 38 0.88 28.53 4.25
C SER A 38 1.22 27.10 4.66
N THR A 39 0.23 26.21 4.82
CA THR A 39 0.47 24.79 5.16
C THR A 39 -0.12 23.89 4.09
N SER A 40 0.59 23.73 2.98
CA SER A 40 0.27 22.79 1.90
C SER A 40 0.55 21.34 2.32
N SER A 41 -0.10 20.87 3.39
CA SER A 41 -0.10 19.47 3.80
C SER A 41 -1.54 19.03 4.05
N ILE A 42 -2.18 18.49 3.00
CA ILE A 42 -3.50 17.84 3.13
C ILE A 42 -3.35 16.71 4.16
N PRO A 43 -4.11 16.72 5.28
CA PRO A 43 -4.04 15.66 6.28
C PRO A 43 -4.40 14.31 5.66
N GLN A 44 -3.60 13.31 6.01
CA GLN A 44 -3.51 12.02 5.34
C GLN A 44 -4.27 10.98 6.18
N ILE A 45 -5.35 10.40 5.64
CA ILE A 45 -6.25 9.50 6.40
C ILE A 45 -6.05 8.06 5.94
N SER A 46 -5.37 7.25 6.76
CA SER A 46 -5.26 5.81 6.50
C SER A 46 -6.53 5.09 6.87
N LEU A 47 -7.11 4.35 5.92
CA LEU A 47 -8.24 3.48 6.21
C LEU A 47 -7.77 2.12 6.71
N PRO A 48 -8.45 1.53 7.69
CA PRO A 48 -8.26 0.12 8.05
C PRO A 48 -8.68 -0.79 6.89
N ASP A 49 -8.04 -1.97 6.78
CA ASP A 49 -8.25 -2.92 5.67
C ASP A 49 -9.73 -3.26 5.43
N GLN A 50 -10.48 -3.46 6.52
CA GLN A 50 -11.90 -3.77 6.46
C GLN A 50 -12.72 -2.67 5.77
N ALA A 51 -12.34 -1.40 5.96
CA ALA A 51 -13.01 -0.27 5.32
C ALA A 51 -12.66 -0.21 3.81
N LEU A 52 -11.47 -0.65 3.41
CA LEU A 52 -11.07 -0.70 2.01
C LEU A 52 -11.77 -1.82 1.24
N ASP A 53 -12.03 -2.97 1.89
CA ASP A 53 -12.79 -4.07 1.30
C ASP A 53 -14.27 -3.70 1.10
N LEU A 54 -14.86 -3.00 2.07
CA LEU A 54 -16.23 -2.46 1.98
C LEU A 54 -16.36 -1.44 0.85
N VAL A 55 -15.36 -0.59 0.67
CA VAL A 55 -15.34 0.41 -0.40
C VAL A 55 -15.24 -0.25 -1.78
N ASP A 56 -14.42 -1.29 -1.93
CA ASP A 56 -14.29 -2.08 -3.15
C ASP A 56 -15.61 -2.78 -3.50
N ALA A 57 -16.20 -3.47 -2.52
CA ALA A 57 -17.48 -4.17 -2.67
C ALA A 57 -18.64 -3.23 -2.99
N ALA A 58 -18.57 -1.98 -2.52
CA ALA A 58 -19.55 -0.94 -2.81
C ALA A 58 -19.26 -0.15 -4.10
N GLY A 59 -18.14 -0.42 -4.79
CA GLY A 59 -17.75 0.29 -6.01
C GLY A 59 -17.49 1.79 -5.83
N ILE A 60 -17.07 2.21 -4.63
CA ILE A 60 -16.83 3.61 -4.30
C ILE A 60 -15.39 3.98 -4.72
N GLU A 61 -15.24 4.96 -5.60
CA GLU A 61 -13.92 5.50 -5.93
C GLU A 61 -13.38 6.36 -4.78
N LEU A 62 -12.24 5.95 -4.23
CA LEU A 62 -11.57 6.71 -3.17
C LEU A 62 -10.72 7.84 -3.76
N PRO A 63 -10.88 9.08 -3.27
CA PRO A 63 -9.98 10.16 -3.64
C PRO A 63 -8.56 9.88 -3.14
N ALA A 64 -7.55 10.35 -3.87
CA ALA A 64 -6.13 9.99 -3.66
C ALA A 64 -5.53 10.30 -2.28
N PHE A 65 -6.22 11.09 -1.43
CA PHE A 65 -5.81 11.37 -0.04
C PHE A 65 -6.24 10.27 0.95
N VAL A 66 -7.09 9.34 0.51
CA VAL A 66 -7.58 8.19 1.28
C VAL A 66 -6.64 7.02 0.99
N TRP A 67 -5.85 6.61 1.98
CA TRP A 67 -4.76 5.68 1.73
C TRP A 67 -5.26 4.23 1.63
N GLN A 68 -4.91 3.56 0.53
CA GLN A 68 -4.95 2.10 0.46
C GLN A 68 -3.92 1.51 1.42
N SER A 69 -4.22 0.39 2.09
CA SER A 69 -3.26 -0.31 2.96
C SER A 69 -2.06 -0.82 2.17
N SER A 70 -0.94 -1.07 2.87
CA SER A 70 0.30 -1.55 2.22
C SER A 70 0.04 -2.85 1.46
N ASN A 71 -0.71 -3.77 2.05
CA ASN A 71 -1.07 -5.06 1.44
C ASN A 71 -1.87 -4.89 0.13
N LYS A 72 -2.90 -4.03 0.12
CA LYS A 72 -3.71 -3.80 -1.09
C LYS A 72 -2.87 -3.11 -2.19
N LEU A 73 -2.00 -2.18 -1.80
CA LEU A 73 -1.10 -1.49 -2.73
C LEU A 73 -0.04 -2.44 -3.30
N GLU A 74 0.53 -3.34 -2.49
CA GLU A 74 1.47 -4.37 -2.92
C GLU A 74 0.82 -5.37 -3.88
N GLN A 75 -0.38 -5.85 -3.56
CA GLN A 75 -1.14 -6.75 -4.44
C GLN A 75 -1.51 -6.06 -5.76
N GLY A 76 -1.96 -4.80 -5.69
CA GLY A 76 -2.28 -4.00 -6.87
C GLY A 76 -1.07 -3.78 -7.76
N LEU A 77 0.09 -3.44 -7.18
CA LEU A 77 1.33 -3.28 -7.94
C LEU A 77 1.77 -4.58 -8.61
N ARG A 78 1.76 -5.70 -7.88
CA ARG A 78 2.08 -7.01 -8.47
C ARG A 78 1.16 -7.31 -9.66
N GLY A 79 -0.16 -7.27 -9.45
CA GLY A 79 -1.13 -7.62 -10.49
C GLY A 79 -1.06 -6.70 -11.71
N ALA A 80 -0.89 -5.39 -11.50
CA ALA A 80 -0.76 -4.44 -12.59
C ALA A 80 0.55 -4.60 -13.38
N THR A 81 1.66 -4.93 -12.70
CA THR A 81 2.92 -5.26 -13.36
C THR A 81 2.81 -6.56 -14.15
N GLU A 82 2.22 -7.61 -13.59
CA GLU A 82 1.95 -8.88 -14.30
C GLU A 82 1.14 -8.64 -15.58
N SER A 83 0.03 -7.89 -15.47
CA SER A 83 -0.81 -7.55 -16.63
C SER A 83 -0.04 -6.76 -17.69
N HIS A 84 0.84 -5.84 -17.27
CA HIS A 84 1.70 -5.11 -18.19
C HIS A 84 2.67 -6.03 -18.95
N LEU A 85 3.31 -6.98 -18.26
CA LEU A 85 4.23 -7.95 -18.86
C LEU A 85 3.51 -8.94 -19.79
N GLU A 86 2.29 -9.35 -19.44
CA GLU A 86 1.44 -10.16 -20.33
C GLU A 86 1.09 -9.40 -21.61
N LYS A 87 0.73 -8.11 -21.52
CA LYS A 87 0.50 -7.24 -22.69
C LYS A 87 1.77 -7.07 -23.54
N GLN A 88 2.96 -7.14 -22.94
CA GLN A 88 4.23 -7.17 -23.66
C GLN A 88 4.50 -8.51 -24.37
N GLY A 89 3.73 -9.56 -24.09
CA GLY A 89 3.90 -10.89 -24.68
C GLY A 89 4.76 -11.85 -23.86
N HIS A 90 5.05 -11.54 -22.59
CA HIS A 90 5.72 -12.45 -21.67
C HIS A 90 4.72 -13.43 -21.04
N THR A 91 5.21 -14.58 -20.60
CA THR A 91 4.39 -15.64 -19.99
C THR A 91 4.73 -15.85 -18.53
N LYS A 92 3.72 -16.02 -17.68
CA LYS A 92 3.93 -16.34 -16.27
C LYS A 92 4.69 -17.65 -16.12
N ASP A 93 5.68 -17.66 -15.24
CA ASP A 93 6.47 -18.83 -14.91
C ASP A 93 6.64 -18.96 -13.39
N ALA A 94 6.33 -20.15 -12.85
CA ALA A 94 6.34 -20.39 -11.40
C ALA A 94 7.76 -20.32 -10.81
N ARG A 95 8.77 -20.77 -11.55
CA ARG A 95 10.17 -20.72 -11.10
C ARG A 95 10.70 -19.29 -11.14
N ALA A 96 10.37 -18.53 -12.17
CA ALA A 96 10.66 -17.10 -12.21
C ALA A 96 9.99 -16.35 -11.04
N TYR A 97 8.77 -16.72 -10.67
CA TYR A 97 8.07 -16.16 -9.51
C TYR A 97 8.78 -16.49 -8.18
N ASP A 98 9.24 -17.73 -7.99
CA ASP A 98 9.98 -18.10 -6.79
C ASP A 98 11.27 -17.28 -6.63
N PHE A 99 12.00 -17.03 -7.72
CA PHE A 99 13.18 -16.17 -7.72
C PHE A 99 12.84 -14.71 -7.44
N ALA A 100 11.78 -14.18 -8.07
CA ALA A 100 11.29 -12.84 -7.78
C ALA A 100 10.91 -12.67 -6.30
N ARG A 101 10.25 -13.67 -5.71
CA ARG A 101 9.86 -13.68 -4.29
C ARG A 101 11.08 -13.67 -3.38
N ASP A 102 12.10 -14.45 -3.69
CA ASP A 102 13.31 -14.46 -2.89
C ASP A 102 14.04 -13.10 -2.94
N TRP A 103 14.17 -12.51 -4.13
CA TRP A 103 14.72 -11.16 -4.31
C TRP A 103 13.91 -10.08 -3.58
N ALA A 104 12.58 -10.19 -3.57
CA ALA A 104 11.73 -9.26 -2.82
C ALA A 104 11.98 -9.40 -1.31
N GLY A 105 12.18 -10.63 -0.82
CA GLY A 105 12.60 -10.89 0.56
C GLY A 105 13.96 -10.28 0.89
N GLN A 106 14.97 -10.45 0.02
CA GLN A 106 16.30 -9.83 0.16
C GLN A 106 16.20 -8.30 0.25
N ALA A 107 15.35 -7.70 -0.59
CA ALA A 107 15.15 -6.25 -0.59
C ALA A 107 14.58 -5.74 0.73
N ALA A 108 13.54 -6.40 1.28
CA ALA A 108 12.96 -6.04 2.57
C ALA A 108 13.91 -6.26 3.76
N ARG A 109 14.89 -7.17 3.64
CA ARG A 109 15.95 -7.38 4.63
C ARG A 109 17.14 -6.41 4.47
N GLY A 110 17.11 -5.53 3.46
CA GLY A 110 18.18 -4.57 3.20
C GLY A 110 19.42 -5.16 2.53
N GLU A 111 19.32 -6.37 1.95
CA GLU A 111 20.44 -7.09 1.33
C GLU A 111 20.70 -6.62 -0.11
N VAL A 112 19.71 -5.99 -0.75
CA VAL A 112 19.81 -5.47 -2.13
C VAL A 112 20.49 -4.10 -2.16
N LYS A 113 21.53 -3.98 -2.99
CA LYS A 113 22.17 -2.70 -3.25
C LYS A 113 21.41 -1.93 -4.32
N PHE A 114 20.94 -0.73 -3.98
CA PHE A 114 20.19 0.13 -4.89
C PHE A 114 21.05 1.23 -5.50
N TYR A 115 20.94 1.39 -6.82
CA TYR A 115 21.42 2.55 -7.56
C TYR A 115 20.21 3.40 -7.96
N GLY A 116 19.93 4.43 -7.17
CA GLY A 116 18.69 5.21 -7.30
C GLY A 116 17.47 4.43 -6.80
N ARG A 117 16.54 4.07 -7.68
CA ARG A 117 15.30 3.34 -7.34
C ARG A 117 15.29 1.88 -7.80
N ALA A 118 16.32 1.44 -8.51
CA ALA A 118 16.47 0.07 -8.99
C ALA A 118 17.72 -0.57 -8.37
N GLY A 119 17.68 -1.88 -8.21
CA GLY A 119 18.79 -2.72 -7.81
C GLY A 119 18.59 -4.13 -8.37
N ASP A 120 19.56 -4.98 -8.16
CA ASP A 120 19.54 -6.39 -8.59
C ASP A 120 19.48 -7.28 -7.35
N GLY A 121 18.89 -8.48 -7.47
CA GLY A 121 19.06 -9.48 -6.43
C GLY A 121 20.48 -10.03 -6.39
N THR A 122 20.76 -10.84 -5.38
CA THR A 122 22.12 -11.33 -5.10
C THR A 122 22.36 -12.78 -5.55
N ASN A 123 21.32 -13.48 -5.97
CA ASN A 123 21.35 -14.88 -6.38
C ASN A 123 20.53 -15.13 -7.66
N HIS A 124 20.58 -16.35 -8.20
CA HIS A 124 19.88 -16.75 -9.43
C HIS A 124 20.27 -15.94 -10.66
N LEU A 125 21.44 -15.30 -10.64
CA LEU A 125 21.94 -14.46 -11.74
C LEU A 125 22.32 -15.29 -12.98
N GLU A 126 22.52 -16.59 -12.80
CA GLU A 126 22.79 -17.57 -13.84
C GLU A 126 21.54 -18.14 -14.51
N ASN A 127 20.36 -17.93 -13.92
CA ASN A 127 19.09 -18.48 -14.44
C ASN A 127 18.30 -17.45 -15.25
N GLY A 128 18.71 -16.19 -15.24
CA GLY A 128 17.93 -15.10 -15.78
C GLY A 128 18.37 -13.74 -15.28
N SER A 129 17.53 -12.75 -15.58
CA SER A 129 17.76 -11.35 -15.28
C SER A 129 16.50 -10.71 -14.72
N GLY A 130 16.65 -9.70 -13.86
CA GLY A 130 15.50 -9.02 -13.27
C GLY A 130 15.87 -7.67 -12.71
N ASN A 131 14.89 -6.97 -12.17
CA ASN A 131 15.08 -5.71 -11.47
C ASN A 131 14.29 -5.71 -10.15
N VAL A 132 14.89 -5.17 -9.11
CA VAL A 132 14.25 -4.84 -7.84
C VAL A 132 14.00 -3.34 -7.81
N TYR A 133 12.76 -2.92 -7.86
CA TYR A 133 12.37 -1.51 -7.73
C TYR A 133 11.95 -1.21 -6.29
N ARG A 134 12.39 -0.07 -5.76
CA ARG A 134 11.92 0.45 -4.46
C ARG A 134 11.08 1.70 -4.63
N PHE A 135 9.95 1.75 -3.94
CA PHE A 135 9.03 2.89 -3.98
C PHE A 135 8.66 3.32 -2.56
N LYS A 136 8.81 4.62 -2.29
CA LYS A 136 8.01 5.23 -1.20
C LYS A 136 6.54 5.16 -1.58
N ARG A 137 5.67 5.05 -0.60
CA ARG A 137 4.22 4.86 -0.78
C ARG A 137 3.57 5.79 -1.81
N THR A 138 3.86 7.09 -1.80
CA THR A 138 3.31 8.05 -2.80
C THR A 138 3.80 7.78 -4.22
N SER A 139 5.04 7.30 -4.38
CA SER A 139 5.56 6.87 -5.68
C SER A 139 4.97 5.53 -6.12
N ALA A 140 4.68 4.64 -5.17
CA ALA A 140 4.04 3.36 -5.40
C ALA A 140 2.60 3.53 -5.94
N VAL A 141 1.81 4.41 -5.32
CA VAL A 141 0.47 4.79 -5.81
C VAL A 141 0.52 5.36 -7.24
N ARG A 142 1.45 6.28 -7.51
CA ARG A 142 1.63 6.84 -8.85
C ARG A 142 2.04 5.79 -9.89
N ARG A 143 2.90 4.83 -9.50
CA ARG A 143 3.31 3.72 -10.37
C ARG A 143 2.13 2.83 -10.69
N LEU A 144 1.32 2.47 -9.70
CA LEU A 144 0.11 1.67 -9.88
C LEU A 144 -0.87 2.38 -10.85
N ALA A 145 -1.18 3.64 -10.60
CA ALA A 145 -2.05 4.42 -11.47
C ALA A 145 -1.51 4.49 -12.92
N TRP A 146 -0.19 4.61 -13.10
CA TRP A 146 0.41 4.58 -14.43
C TRP A 146 0.26 3.23 -15.12
N LEU A 147 0.48 2.11 -14.41
CA LEU A 147 0.35 0.75 -14.93
C LEU A 147 -1.10 0.42 -15.34
N GLN A 148 -2.07 0.99 -14.64
CA GLN A 148 -3.50 0.78 -14.90
C GLN A 148 -4.04 1.62 -16.06
N ARG A 149 -3.26 2.56 -16.60
CA ARG A 149 -3.68 3.31 -17.79
C ARG A 149 -3.77 2.36 -18.98
N ASP A 150 -4.85 2.49 -19.74
CA ASP A 150 -4.99 1.77 -20.99
C ASP A 150 -4.20 2.49 -22.10
N VAL A 151 -2.88 2.31 -22.06
CA VAL A 151 -1.96 2.80 -23.07
C VAL A 151 -1.40 1.63 -23.87
N PRO A 152 -1.15 1.79 -25.19
CA PRO A 152 -0.47 0.78 -25.98
C PRO A 152 0.87 0.41 -25.33
N VAL A 153 1.07 -0.88 -25.15
CA VAL A 153 2.30 -1.43 -24.58
C VAL A 153 3.15 -1.96 -25.73
N GLN A 154 4.43 -1.57 -25.76
CA GLN A 154 5.36 -2.10 -26.75
C GLN A 154 5.57 -3.59 -26.49
N THR A 155 5.29 -4.42 -27.49
CA THR A 155 5.50 -5.87 -27.38
C THR A 155 6.99 -6.21 -27.42
N SER A 156 7.37 -7.23 -26.67
CA SER A 156 8.69 -7.82 -26.75
C SER A 156 8.77 -8.77 -27.94
N PRO A 157 9.82 -8.69 -28.78
CA PRO A 157 10.03 -9.65 -29.87
C PRO A 157 10.37 -11.05 -29.36
N VAL A 158 10.73 -11.19 -28.08
CA VAL A 158 11.09 -12.46 -27.44
C VAL A 158 10.25 -12.63 -26.18
N SER A 159 9.34 -13.61 -26.22
CA SER A 159 8.65 -14.05 -25.00
C SER A 159 9.64 -14.71 -24.05
N LYS A 160 9.56 -14.32 -22.78
CA LYS A 160 10.34 -14.87 -21.65
C LYS A 160 9.37 -15.28 -20.56
N GLY A 161 9.70 -16.37 -19.87
CA GLY A 161 9.03 -16.76 -18.62
C GLY A 161 9.35 -15.74 -17.53
N TYR A 162 8.33 -15.18 -16.89
CA TYR A 162 8.49 -14.10 -15.91
C TYR A 162 7.80 -14.40 -14.57
N GLY A 163 8.31 -13.75 -13.53
CA GLY A 163 7.72 -13.73 -12.20
C GLY A 163 7.72 -12.31 -11.63
N VAL A 164 6.65 -11.96 -10.90
CA VAL A 164 6.55 -10.68 -10.19
C VAL A 164 6.24 -10.93 -8.72
N ALA A 165 7.00 -10.32 -7.84
CA ALA A 165 6.75 -10.39 -6.41
C ALA A 165 6.88 -9.00 -5.76
N THR A 166 6.23 -8.85 -4.62
CA THR A 166 6.28 -7.63 -3.81
C THR A 166 6.62 -7.94 -2.37
N SER A 167 7.24 -6.97 -1.70
CA SER A 167 7.47 -6.99 -0.26
C SER A 167 7.52 -5.56 0.28
N THR A 168 7.51 -5.42 1.60
CA THR A 168 7.64 -4.14 2.28
C THR A 168 8.51 -4.28 3.53
N ASP A 169 9.31 -3.25 3.83
CA ASP A 169 10.00 -3.10 5.12
C ASP A 169 9.27 -2.12 6.06
N GLY A 170 8.12 -1.59 5.62
CA GLY A 170 7.35 -0.54 6.31
C GLY A 170 7.56 0.87 5.74
N ASP A 171 8.76 1.16 5.22
CA ASP A 171 9.12 2.46 4.64
C ASP A 171 9.04 2.47 3.11
N TYR A 172 9.39 1.34 2.50
CA TYR A 172 9.45 1.11 1.07
C TYR A 172 8.62 -0.10 0.68
N ILE A 173 7.98 0.00 -0.48
CA ILE A 173 7.41 -1.14 -1.20
C ILE A 173 8.40 -1.53 -2.28
N TYR A 174 8.80 -2.79 -2.26
CA TYR A 174 9.66 -3.40 -3.25
C TYR A 174 8.82 -4.15 -4.27
N VAL A 175 9.11 -3.94 -5.55
CA VAL A 175 8.50 -4.68 -6.66
C VAL A 175 9.64 -5.33 -7.42
N VAL A 176 9.60 -6.65 -7.55
CA VAL A 176 10.59 -7.41 -8.31
C VAL A 176 9.96 -7.95 -9.56
N GLU A 177 10.63 -7.73 -10.68
CA GLU A 177 10.38 -8.39 -11.96
C GLU A 177 11.57 -9.29 -12.25
N TYR A 178 11.34 -10.58 -12.47
CA TYR A 178 12.38 -11.54 -12.82
C TYR A 178 12.00 -12.27 -14.11
N PHE A 179 12.96 -12.46 -15.02
CA PHE A 179 12.80 -13.12 -16.30
C PHE A 179 13.83 -14.23 -16.46
N LEU A 180 13.37 -15.45 -16.74
CA LEU A 180 14.26 -16.56 -17.04
C LEU A 180 14.96 -16.36 -18.38
N ASP A 181 16.23 -16.75 -18.44
CA ASP A 181 16.89 -17.00 -19.72
C ASP A 181 16.44 -18.35 -20.28
N LYS A 182 16.35 -18.43 -21.61
CA LYS A 182 15.80 -19.59 -22.32
C LYS A 182 16.65 -20.85 -22.09
#